data_AF-A0A357BM02-F1
#
_entry.id   AF-A0A357BM02-F1
#
_cell.length_a   1.000
_cell.length_b   1.000
_cell.length_c   1.000
_cell.angle_alpha   90.00
_cell.angle_beta   90.00
_cell.angle_gamma   90.00
#
_symmetry.space_group_name_H-M   'P 1'
#
loop_
_entity.id
_entity.type
_entity.pdbx_description
1 polymer ?
#
loop_
_entity_poly.entity_id
_entity_poly.type
_entity_poly.pdbx_seq_one_letter_code
_entity_poly.pdbx_strand_id
1 'polypeptide(L)' 'MQILLILNNGAEHDFKVVVCLKTQYLINEVKTLVRRGYKKAAFDLIVSTAEVVTYVPAGRKSKTIPELTLVEDFL' A
#
# COMPACT_ATOMS: atom_id res chain seq x y z
N MET A 1 10.74 0.09 3.73
CA MET A 1 10.14 0.29 2.40
C MET A 1 8.85 1.07 2.56
N GLN A 2 8.75 2.23 1.91
CA GLN A 2 7.52 3.03 1.92
C GLN A 2 6.59 2.61 0.79
N ILE A 3 5.33 2.39 1.11
CA ILE A 3 4.32 1.86 0.20
C ILE A 3 3.13 2.81 0.22
N LEU A 4 2.63 3.15 -0.96
CA LEU A 4 1.36 3.85 -1.11
C LEU A 4 0.27 2.82 -1.35
N LEU A 5 -0.65 2.72 -0.40
CA LEU A 5 -1.89 1.97 -0.57
C LEU A 5 -2.98 2.92 -1.06
N ILE A 6 -3.65 2.54 -2.14
CA ILE A 6 -4.83 3.24 -2.66
C ILE A 6 -6.01 2.29 -2.46
N LEU A 7 -6.90 2.67 -1.55
CA LEU A 7 -8.14 1.96 -1.28
C LEU A 7 -9.22 2.64 -2.11
N ASN A 8 -9.62 2.00 -3.20
CA ASN A 8 -10.67 2.50 -4.07
C ASN A 8 -12.00 1.97 -3.56
N ASN A 9 -12.91 2.87 -3.19
CA ASN A 9 -14.24 2.52 -2.65
C ASN A 9 -15.35 3.08 -3.55
N GLY A 10 -15.23 2.89 -4.87
CA GLY A 10 -16.30 2.86 -5.88
C GLY A 10 -17.17 4.11 -6.11
N ALA A 11 -17.35 4.99 -5.14
CA ALA A 11 -18.42 5.99 -5.16
C ALA A 11 -18.00 7.39 -4.69
N GLU A 12 -17.15 7.56 -3.67
CA GLU A 12 -16.94 8.93 -3.15
C GLU A 12 -15.50 9.37 -2.93
N HIS A 13 -14.56 8.56 -2.43
CA HIS A 13 -13.18 9.04 -2.26
C HIS A 13 -12.12 7.93 -2.35
N ASP A 14 -11.10 8.12 -3.20
CA ASP A 14 -9.86 7.34 -3.14
C ASP A 14 -9.16 7.64 -1.81
N PHE A 15 -9.08 6.65 -0.92
CA PHE A 15 -8.29 6.79 0.31
C PHE A 15 -6.85 6.36 0.03
N LYS A 16 -5.93 7.32 0.17
CA LYS A 16 -4.50 7.08 -0.04
C LYS A 16 -3.80 7.04 1.30
N VAL A 17 -3.16 5.92 1.62
CA VAL A 17 -2.45 5.72 2.87
C VAL A 17 -1.00 5.39 2.55
N VAL A 18 -0.07 6.11 3.16
CA VAL A 18 1.36 5.76 3.11
C VAL A 18 1.68 4.90 4.32
N VAL A 19 2.16 3.71 4.05
CA VAL A 19 2.58 2.74 5.08
C VAL A 19 4.06 2.42 4.93
N CYS A 20 4.69 1.98 6.01
CA CYS A 20 6.09 1.60 6.02
C CYS A 20 6.26 0.18 6.54
N LEU A 21 6.93 -0.66 5.74
CA LEU A 21 7.49 -1.92 6.20
C LEU A 21 8.91 -1.70 6.67
N LYS A 22 9.19 -1.99 7.93
CA LYS A 22 10.54 -1.86 8.51
C LYS A 22 11.37 -3.14 8.37
N THR A 23 10.72 -4.30 8.40
CA THR A 23 11.40 -5.60 8.45
C THR A 23 11.81 -6.06 7.06
N GLN A 24 13.10 -6.33 6.85
CA GLN A 24 13.65 -6.77 5.56
C GLN A 24 13.02 -8.06 5.03
N TYR A 25 12.69 -9.00 5.93
CA TYR A 25 11.98 -10.23 5.58
C TYR A 25 10.63 -9.94 4.90
N LEU A 26 9.78 -9.12 5.54
CA LEU A 26 8.48 -8.73 5.02
C LEU A 26 8.61 -7.95 3.70
N ILE A 27 9.61 -7.08 3.58
CA ILE A 27 9.90 -6.36 2.33
C ILE A 27 10.17 -7.34 1.18
N ASN A 28 11.01 -8.35 1.42
CA ASN A 28 11.35 -9.34 0.39
C ASN A 28 10.15 -10.22 0.03
N GLU A 29 9.34 -10.59 1.01
CA GLU A 29 8.12 -11.37 0.81
C GLU A 29 7.09 -10.62 -0.02
N VAL A 30 6.80 -9.37 0.33
CA VAL A 30 5.90 -8.50 -0.45
C VAL A 30 6.40 -8.33 -1.88
N LYS A 31 7.69 -8.05 -2.08
CA LYS A 31 8.28 -7.96 -3.43
C LYS A 31 8.10 -9.27 -4.21
N THR A 32 8.23 -10.41 -3.55
CA THR A 32 8.05 -11.74 -4.17
C THR A 32 6.59 -11.98 -4.55
N LEU A 33 5.65 -11.69 -3.67
CA LEU A 33 4.22 -11.83 -3.92
C LEU A 33 3.77 -10.95 -5.09
N VAL A 34 4.22 -9.69 -5.12
CA VAL A 34 3.92 -8.77 -6.22
C VAL A 34 4.53 -9.25 -7.54
N ARG A 35 5.80 -9.69 -7.55
CA ARG A 35 6.45 -10.24 -8.76
C ARG A 35 5.74 -11.47 -9.31
N ARG A 36 5.15 -12.29 -8.43
CA ARG A 36 4.38 -13.49 -8.79
C ARG A 36 2.92 -13.19 -9.16
N GLY A 37 2.49 -11.94 -9.11
CA GLY A 37 1.11 -11.54 -9.42
C GLY A 37 0.10 -11.72 -8.28
N TYR A 38 0.53 -12.14 -7.10
CA TYR A 38 -0.33 -12.32 -5.92
C TYR A 38 -0.57 -10.99 -5.19
N LYS A 39 -1.23 -10.05 -5.87
CA LYS A 39 -1.45 -8.68 -5.37
C LYS A 39 -2.29 -8.64 -4.09
N LYS A 40 -3.34 -9.47 -4.00
CA LYS A 40 -4.19 -9.56 -2.80
C LYS A 40 -3.41 -10.04 -1.58
N ALA A 41 -2.66 -11.14 -1.72
CA ALA A 41 -1.82 -11.64 -0.62
C ALA A 41 -0.74 -10.63 -0.20
N ALA A 42 -0.15 -9.89 -1.15
CA ALA A 42 0.78 -8.82 -0.84
C ALA A 42 0.09 -7.70 -0.05
N PHE A 43 -1.12 -7.32 -0.46
CA PHE A 43 -1.93 -6.32 0.21
C PHE A 43 -2.29 -6.74 1.65
N ASP A 44 -2.83 -7.94 1.83
CA ASP A 44 -3.19 -8.50 3.14
C ASP A 44 -1.98 -8.52 4.09
N LEU A 45 -0.81 -8.92 3.58
CA LEU A 45 0.43 -8.92 4.34
C LEU A 45 0.85 -7.51 4.76
N ILE A 46 0.70 -6.52 3.87
CA ILE A 46 1.04 -5.13 4.18
C ILE A 46 0.08 -4.56 5.22
N VAL A 47 -1.23 -4.75 5.07
CA VAL A 47 -2.23 -4.23 6.02
C VAL A 47 -2.04 -4.82 7.41
N SER A 48 -1.67 -6.09 7.51
CA SER A 48 -1.46 -6.76 8.79
C SER A 48 -0.15 -6.41 9.50
N THR A 49 0.87 -5.95 8.77
CA THR A 49 2.24 -5.81 9.33
C THR A 49 2.86 -4.42 9.19
N ALA A 50 2.36 -3.57 8.30
CA ALA A 50 2.94 -2.26 8.06
C ALA A 50 2.47 -1.23 9.08
N GLU A 51 3.37 -0.29 9.39
CA GLU A 51 3.02 0.87 10.20
C GLU A 51 2.48 1.99 9.31
N VAL A 52 1.37 2.59 9.71
CA VAL A 52 0.82 3.76 9.02
C VAL A 52 1.72 4.96 9.27
N VAL A 53 2.22 5.57 8.20
CA VAL A 53 3.06 6.77 8.26
C VAL A 53 2.20 8.03 8.15
N THR A 54 1.34 8.08 7.14
CA THR A 54 0.48 9.26 6.90
C THR A 54 -0.71 8.94 6.00
N TYR A 55 -1.73 9.78 6.10
CA TYR A 55 -2.90 9.76 5.24
C TYR A 55 -2.77 10.88 4.21
N VAL A 56 -3.00 10.55 2.94
CA VAL A 56 -2.95 11.50 1.83
C VAL A 56 -4.39 11.81 1.41
N PRO A 57 -4.91 13.01 1.72
CA PRO A 57 -6.27 13.38 1.35
C PRO A 57 -6.44 13.51 -0.17
N ALA A 58 -7.66 13.32 -0.64
CA ALA A 58 -8.03 13.49 -2.04
C ALA A 58 -7.57 14.86 -2.58
N GLY A 59 -7.07 14.87 -3.82
CA GLY A 59 -6.55 16.09 -4.46
C GLY A 59 -5.15 16.55 -4.00
N ARG A 60 -4.55 15.93 -2.97
CA ARG A 60 -3.15 16.22 -2.58
C ARG A 60 -2.20 15.13 -3.08
N LYS A 61 -1.00 15.54 -3.49
CA LYS A 61 0.11 14.62 -3.76
C LYS A 61 0.80 14.26 -2.44
N SER A 62 1.15 12.98 -2.29
CA SER A 62 2.07 12.55 -1.23
C SER A 62 3.37 13.34 -1.37
N LYS A 63 3.88 13.91 -0.26
CA LYS A 63 5.24 14.47 -0.22
C LYS A 63 6.31 13.37 -0.27
N THR A 64 5.92 12.14 0.04
CA THR A 64 6.82 10.99 0.02
C THR A 64 6.70 10.25 -1.29
N ILE A 65 7.84 9.87 -1.88
CA ILE A 65 7.92 9.03 -3.07
C ILE A 65 7.83 7.57 -2.61
N PRO A 66 6.74 6.85 -2.90
CA PRO A 66 6.61 5.45 -2.51
C PRO A 66 7.46 4.56 -3.43
N GLU A 67 8.06 3.51 -2.86
CA GLU A 67 8.78 2.49 -3.64
C GLU A 67 7.82 1.52 -4.34
N LEU A 68 6.61 1.38 -3.81
CA LEU A 68 5.57 0.51 -4.33
C LEU A 68 4.22 1.20 -4.18
N THR A 69 3.40 1.13 -5.22
CA THR A 69 1.98 1.52 -5.14
C THR A 69 1.13 0.28 -5.35
N LEU A 70 0.22 0.01 -4.42
CA LEU A 70 -0.80 -1.03 -4.55
C LEU A 70 -2.17 -0.37 -4.54
N VAL A 71 -3.01 -0.82 -5.46
CA VAL A 71 -4.41 -0.41 -5.56
C VAL A 71 -5.25 -1.63 -5.24
N GLU A 72 -6.15 -1.49 -4.29
CA GLU A 72 -7.17 -2.50 -4.02
C GLU A 72 -8.55 -1.86 -4.15
N ASP A 73 -9.37 -2.49 -4.99
CA ASP A 73 -10.78 -2.15 -5.16
C ASP A 73 -11.59 -2.87 -4.08
N PHE A 74 -12.16 -2.12 -3.14
CA PHE A 74 -13.19 -2.62 -2.22
C PHE A 74 -14.51 -2.59 -2.99
N LEU A 75 -14.74 -3.62 -3.81
CA LEU A 75 -16.01 -3.88 -4.50
C LEU A 75 -16.91 -4.79 -3.63
#